data_AF-A0A7Y1MGL3-F1
#
_entry.id   AF-A0A7Y1MGL3-F1
#
_cell.length_a   1.000
_cell.length_b   1.000
_cell.length_c   1.000
_cell.angle_alpha   90.00
_cell.angle_beta   90.00
_cell.angle_gamma   90.00
#
_symmetry.space_group_name_H-M   'P 1'
#
loop_
_entity.id
_entity.type
_entity.pdbx_description
1 polymer ?
#
loop_
_entity_poly.entity_id
_entity_poly.type
_entity_poly.pdbx_seq_one_letter_code
_entity_poly.pdbx_strand_id
1 'polypeptide(L)'
;MNIYSSRPVVLCLSGHDPSGGAGLQADIEALLAQGCHAAPAVTALTVQNTVNVSDFRVLDREWVLAQANAVLGDSEVAAVKLGMLGSTAMVDTVVELLQAHPHLPVVCDPVLRAGGGGSLGKDEVGYAMRERLLPLSLIATPNLPEARILAELPDGSADDCAEKLLPYIKHLLITGGHGDEHEVHNRLYSRDGTRQTFTCQRLPGSYHGSGCTLASALAGRIAQGEGLASAVQTALNYTWRTLRDAEQLGQGQFVPRRLPLDFCS
;
A
#
# COMPACT_ATOMS: atom_id res chain seq x y z
N MET A 1 -9.94 5.90 34.25
CA MET A 1 -9.80 4.66 33.47
C MET A 1 -10.66 4.81 32.24
N ASN A 2 -10.05 4.84 31.05
CA ASN A 2 -10.81 4.91 29.80
C ASN A 2 -11.47 3.53 29.60
N ILE A 3 -12.80 3.50 29.69
CA ILE A 3 -13.64 2.28 29.66
C ILE A 3 -13.90 1.77 28.23
N TYR A 4 -13.35 2.45 27.23
CA TYR A 4 -13.47 2.09 25.82
C TYR A 4 -12.12 1.57 25.30
N SER A 5 -12.11 0.35 24.78
CA SER A 5 -11.00 -0.14 23.97
C SER A 5 -10.97 0.66 22.65
N SER A 6 -9.94 1.45 22.44
CA SER A 6 -9.74 2.18 21.19
C SER A 6 -9.11 1.26 20.15
N ARG A 7 -9.67 1.28 18.93
CA ARG A 7 -9.08 0.59 17.78
C ARG A 7 -7.67 1.13 17.52
N PRO A 8 -6.68 0.30 17.13
CA PRO A 8 -5.38 0.80 16.72
C PRO A 8 -5.51 1.83 15.60
N VAL A 9 -4.85 2.98 15.74
CA VAL A 9 -4.85 4.04 14.74
C VAL A 9 -3.74 3.78 13.73
N VAL A 10 -4.07 3.84 12.44
CA VAL A 10 -3.09 3.74 11.35
C VAL A 10 -3.10 5.05 10.56
N LEU A 11 -1.97 5.74 10.54
CA LEU A 11 -1.78 6.95 9.74
C LEU A 11 -1.57 6.56 8.28
N CYS A 12 -2.42 7.03 7.38
CA CYS A 12 -2.36 6.74 5.95
C CYS A 12 -1.90 7.97 5.16
N LEU A 13 -0.70 7.92 4.58
CA LEU A 13 -0.24 8.96 3.64
C LEU A 13 -0.38 8.44 2.22
N SER A 14 -1.42 8.89 1.51
CA SER A 14 -1.79 8.35 0.20
C SER A 14 -2.55 9.37 -0.64
N GLY A 15 -2.64 9.09 -1.95
CA GLY A 15 -3.41 9.89 -2.89
C GLY A 15 -4.91 9.74 -2.67
N HIS A 16 -5.65 10.81 -2.96
CA HIS A 16 -7.11 10.80 -3.06
C HIS A 16 -7.55 10.21 -4.40
N ASP A 17 -8.46 9.25 -4.37
CA ASP A 17 -9.18 8.75 -5.53
C ASP A 17 -10.65 9.20 -5.49
N PRO A 18 -11.09 10.11 -6.37
CA PRO A 18 -12.48 10.57 -6.41
C PRO A 18 -13.49 9.48 -6.81
N SER A 19 -13.05 8.37 -7.43
CA SER A 19 -13.98 7.27 -7.75
C SER A 19 -14.19 6.31 -6.57
N GLY A 20 -13.43 6.47 -5.48
CA GLY A 20 -13.49 5.62 -4.31
C GLY A 20 -12.95 4.20 -4.50
N GLY A 21 -12.18 3.93 -5.57
CA GLY A 21 -11.70 2.59 -5.87
C GLY A 21 -10.33 2.26 -5.27
N ALA A 22 -9.46 3.26 -5.09
CA ALA A 22 -8.09 3.13 -4.60
C ALA A 22 -7.75 4.24 -3.59
N GLY A 23 -6.46 4.44 -3.33
CA GLY A 23 -5.96 5.55 -2.52
C GLY A 23 -6.51 5.53 -1.09
N LEU A 24 -6.73 6.72 -0.53
CA LEU A 24 -7.23 6.86 0.85
C LEU A 24 -8.58 6.18 1.10
N GLN A 25 -9.49 6.12 0.11
CA GLN A 25 -10.77 5.43 0.28
C GLN A 25 -10.54 3.93 0.53
N ALA A 26 -9.69 3.30 -0.29
CA ALA A 26 -9.32 1.90 -0.12
C ALA A 26 -8.62 1.66 1.22
N ASP A 27 -7.78 2.61 1.65
CA ASP A 27 -7.08 2.55 2.93
C ASP A 27 -8.06 2.55 4.10
N ILE A 28 -9.03 3.48 4.09
CA ILE A 28 -10.07 3.62 5.11
C ILE A 28 -10.90 2.34 5.23
N GLU A 29 -11.43 1.83 4.12
CA GLU A 29 -12.29 0.66 4.11
C GLU A 29 -11.54 -0.62 4.53
N ALA A 30 -10.33 -0.81 4.02
CA ALA A 30 -9.52 -1.99 4.35
C ALA A 30 -9.13 -2.00 5.83
N LEU A 31 -8.72 -0.86 6.39
CA LEU A 31 -8.37 -0.72 7.80
C LEU A 31 -9.57 -0.88 8.73
N LEU A 32 -10.72 -0.33 8.34
CA LEU A 32 -11.97 -0.54 9.07
C LEU A 32 -12.32 -2.03 9.14
N ALA A 33 -12.18 -2.75 8.01
CA ALA A 33 -12.37 -4.21 7.97
C ALA A 33 -11.34 -4.98 8.82
N GLN A 34 -10.17 -4.38 9.09
CA GLN A 34 -9.16 -4.96 10.00
C GLN A 34 -9.38 -4.59 11.48
N GLY A 35 -10.45 -3.86 11.81
CA GLY A 35 -10.71 -3.40 13.17
C GLY A 35 -9.81 -2.24 13.61
N CYS A 36 -9.23 -1.51 12.67
CA CYS A 36 -8.40 -0.33 12.91
C CYS A 36 -9.18 0.97 12.66
N HIS A 37 -8.65 2.08 13.17
CA HIS A 37 -9.07 3.41 12.77
C HIS A 37 -8.09 3.95 11.73
N ALA A 38 -8.58 4.33 10.55
CA ALA A 38 -7.76 4.99 9.54
C ALA A 38 -7.71 6.49 9.82
N ALA A 39 -6.49 7.04 9.93
CA ALA A 39 -6.25 8.47 10.02
C ALA A 39 -5.63 8.94 8.70
N PRO A 40 -6.42 9.46 7.74
CA PRO A 40 -5.93 9.82 6.42
C PRO A 40 -5.21 11.17 6.41
N ALA A 41 -4.06 11.24 5.75
CA ALA A 41 -3.35 12.45 5.36
C ALA A 41 -3.12 12.44 3.85
N VAL A 42 -3.68 13.43 3.16
CA VAL A 42 -3.68 13.47 1.69
C VAL A 42 -2.30 13.91 1.18
N THR A 43 -1.67 13.09 0.34
CA THR A 43 -0.40 13.43 -0.33
C THR A 43 -0.61 14.05 -1.72
N ALA A 44 -1.67 13.63 -2.41
CA ALA A 44 -2.00 14.12 -3.75
C ALA A 44 -3.52 14.06 -3.99
N LEU A 45 -4.05 15.03 -4.74
CA LEU A 45 -5.39 14.97 -5.32
C LEU A 45 -5.28 14.44 -6.74
N THR A 46 -6.08 13.43 -7.09
CA THR A 46 -6.16 12.92 -8.46
C THR A 46 -7.45 13.37 -9.15
N VAL A 47 -7.37 13.55 -10.46
CA VAL A 47 -8.50 13.50 -11.38
C VAL A 47 -8.48 12.10 -11.99
N GLN A 48 -9.27 11.20 -11.42
CA GLN A 48 -9.28 9.78 -11.74
C GLN A 48 -10.73 9.27 -11.83
N ASN A 49 -10.94 8.20 -12.59
CA ASN A 49 -12.16 7.41 -12.56
C ASN A 49 -11.82 5.90 -12.66
N THR A 50 -12.83 5.05 -12.79
CA THR A 50 -12.63 3.59 -12.89
C THR A 50 -11.81 3.14 -14.11
N VAL A 51 -11.57 4.01 -15.08
CA VAL A 51 -10.86 3.70 -16.33
C VAL A 51 -9.40 4.17 -16.27
N ASN A 52 -9.15 5.42 -15.83
CA ASN A 52 -7.79 5.96 -15.80
C ASN A 52 -7.63 7.18 -14.88
N VAL A 53 -6.39 7.59 -14.67
CA VAL A 53 -5.97 8.89 -14.13
C VAL A 53 -5.69 9.84 -15.28
N SER A 54 -6.32 11.02 -15.29
CA SER A 54 -6.06 12.06 -16.29
C SER A 54 -5.12 13.16 -15.79
N ASP A 55 -5.14 13.47 -14.49
CA ASP A 55 -4.24 14.44 -13.88
C ASP A 55 -4.07 14.16 -12.37
N PHE A 56 -3.04 14.71 -11.76
CA PHE A 56 -2.89 14.76 -10.31
C PHE A 56 -2.10 15.99 -9.86
N ARG A 57 -2.33 16.38 -8.60
CA ARG A 57 -1.60 17.45 -7.93
C ARG A 57 -1.10 16.95 -6.60
N VAL A 58 0.22 16.92 -6.43
CA VAL A 58 0.85 16.66 -5.14
C VAL A 58 0.61 17.87 -4.24
N LEU A 59 0.19 17.63 -3.00
CA LEU A 59 -0.02 18.70 -2.02
C LEU A 59 1.31 19.29 -1.56
N ASP A 60 1.24 20.54 -1.12
CA ASP A 60 2.40 21.20 -0.52
C ASP A 60 2.86 20.45 0.73
N ARG A 61 4.17 20.36 0.88
CA ARG A 61 4.85 19.73 2.01
C ARG A 61 4.27 20.19 3.36
N GLU A 62 4.07 21.49 3.53
CA GLU A 62 3.55 22.09 4.77
C GLU A 62 2.15 21.56 5.11
N TRP A 63 1.30 21.37 4.12
CA TRP A 63 -0.04 20.81 4.30
C TRP A 63 -0.01 19.34 4.69
N VAL A 64 0.88 18.55 4.08
CA VAL A 64 1.01 17.12 4.42
C VAL A 64 1.55 16.94 5.84
N LEU A 65 2.58 17.70 6.22
CA LEU A 65 3.13 17.68 7.58
C LEU A 65 2.11 18.18 8.60
N ALA A 66 1.35 19.24 8.31
CA ALA A 66 0.31 19.73 9.21
C ALA A 66 -0.77 18.68 9.49
N GLN A 67 -1.25 17.97 8.45
CA GLN A 67 -2.20 16.87 8.59
C GLN A 67 -1.63 15.74 9.46
N ALA A 68 -0.41 15.26 9.14
CA ALA A 68 0.21 14.16 9.85
C ALA A 68 0.50 14.51 11.32
N ASN A 69 1.06 15.69 11.58
CA ASN A 69 1.40 16.15 12.92
C ASN A 69 0.16 16.40 13.79
N ALA A 70 -0.96 16.85 13.19
CA ALA A 70 -2.22 16.97 13.91
C ALA A 70 -2.70 15.61 14.45
N VAL A 71 -2.58 14.54 13.64
CA VAL A 71 -2.93 13.18 14.08
C VAL A 71 -1.91 12.65 15.09
N LEU A 72 -0.61 12.74 14.79
CA LEU A 72 0.45 12.23 15.65
C LEU A 72 0.52 12.95 17.01
N GLY A 73 0.09 14.21 17.08
CA GLY A 73 0.00 14.98 18.31
C GLY A 73 -1.25 14.71 19.15
N ASP A 74 -2.26 14.06 18.59
CA ASP A 74 -3.57 13.81 19.24
C ASP A 74 -3.79 12.32 19.57
N SER A 75 -3.38 11.42 18.67
CA SER A 75 -3.69 9.99 18.73
C SER A 75 -2.43 9.12 18.80
N GLU A 76 -2.49 8.02 19.57
CA GLU A 76 -1.44 7.00 19.59
C GLU A 76 -1.48 6.16 18.29
N VAL A 77 -0.66 6.57 17.32
CA VAL A 77 -0.53 5.87 16.04
C VAL A 77 0.23 4.55 16.25
N ALA A 78 -0.35 3.45 15.79
CA ALA A 78 0.20 2.10 15.92
C ALA A 78 0.98 1.64 14.68
N ALA A 79 0.68 2.21 13.50
CA ALA A 79 1.41 1.94 12.26
C ALA A 79 1.21 3.09 11.26
N VAL A 80 2.10 3.14 10.26
CA VAL A 80 1.97 4.04 9.11
C VAL A 80 1.78 3.21 7.84
N LYS A 81 0.81 3.57 7.01
CA LYS A 81 0.66 3.05 5.65
C LYS A 81 0.98 4.16 4.66
N LEU A 82 1.87 3.88 3.72
CA LEU A 82 2.19 4.78 2.61
C LEU A 82 1.59 4.24 1.32
N GLY A 83 1.03 5.12 0.50
CA GLY A 83 0.61 4.85 -0.87
C GLY A 83 1.29 5.81 -1.85
N MET A 84 0.53 6.30 -2.84
CA MET A 84 1.04 7.22 -3.85
C MET A 84 1.63 8.50 -3.21
N LEU A 85 2.90 8.80 -3.52
CA LEU A 85 3.59 10.04 -3.10
C LEU A 85 3.73 11.07 -4.23
N GLY A 86 3.79 10.62 -5.48
CA GLY A 86 3.71 11.48 -6.67
C GLY A 86 4.91 12.39 -6.98
N SER A 87 5.88 12.56 -6.08
CA SER A 87 7.10 13.33 -6.33
C SER A 87 8.25 12.96 -5.39
N THR A 88 9.48 13.25 -5.80
CA THR A 88 10.69 13.09 -4.96
C THR A 88 10.65 14.01 -3.74
N ALA A 89 10.12 15.23 -3.87
CA ALA A 89 9.95 16.16 -2.76
C ALA A 89 8.94 15.64 -1.71
N MET A 90 7.89 14.94 -2.14
CA MET A 90 6.97 14.29 -1.21
C MET A 90 7.62 13.08 -0.53
N VAL A 91 8.47 12.32 -1.23
CA VAL A 91 9.30 11.27 -0.60
C VAL A 91 10.16 11.87 0.51
N ASP A 92 10.82 13.00 0.27
CA ASP A 92 11.64 13.69 1.28
C ASP A 92 10.81 14.17 2.48
N THR A 93 9.60 14.65 2.21
CA THR A 93 8.65 15.05 3.26
C THR A 93 8.25 13.88 4.15
N VAL A 94 7.96 12.72 3.56
CA VAL A 94 7.62 11.51 4.32
C VAL A 94 8.83 10.97 5.07
N VAL A 95 10.02 10.98 4.48
CA VAL A 95 11.27 10.55 5.12
C VAL A 95 11.52 11.35 6.41
N GLU A 96 11.37 12.67 6.36
CA GLU A 96 11.50 13.52 7.54
C GLU A 96 10.49 13.17 8.65
N LEU A 97 9.21 13.00 8.27
CA LEU A 97 8.18 12.59 9.20
C LEU A 97 8.54 11.25 9.87
N LEU A 98 8.96 10.26 9.09
CA LEU A 98 9.30 8.94 9.63
C LEU A 98 10.57 8.96 10.50
N GLN A 99 11.55 9.79 10.16
CA GLN A 99 12.75 9.97 10.99
C GLN A 99 12.44 10.59 12.35
N ALA A 100 11.43 11.45 12.43
CA ALA A 100 10.94 11.97 13.71
C ALA A 100 10.16 10.92 14.52
N HIS A 101 9.65 9.86 13.88
CA HIS A 101 8.84 8.80 14.51
C HIS A 101 9.38 7.38 14.21
N PRO A 102 10.65 7.07 14.54
CA PRO A 102 11.33 5.84 14.09
C PRO A 102 10.82 4.55 14.75
N HIS A 103 9.96 4.66 15.76
CA HIS A 103 9.35 3.53 16.47
C HIS A 103 8.11 2.99 15.74
N LEU A 104 7.53 3.75 14.81
CA LEU A 104 6.33 3.34 14.10
C LEU A 104 6.66 2.32 13.01
N PRO A 105 5.99 1.15 12.96
CA PRO A 105 6.14 0.25 11.84
C PRO A 105 5.48 0.86 10.59
N VAL A 106 6.20 0.83 9.47
CA VAL A 106 5.76 1.42 8.20
C VAL A 106 5.54 0.33 7.15
N VAL A 107 4.35 0.30 6.55
CA VAL A 107 4.02 -0.48 5.36
C VAL A 107 4.03 0.43 4.14
N CYS A 108 4.96 0.20 3.23
CA CYS A 108 5.15 1.02 2.04
C CYS A 108 4.58 0.36 0.78
N ASP A 109 3.48 0.88 0.26
CA ASP A 109 2.98 0.58 -1.08
C ASP A 109 3.60 1.57 -2.07
N PRO A 110 4.58 1.17 -2.92
CA PRO A 110 5.39 2.12 -3.67
C PRO A 110 4.67 2.83 -4.82
N VAL A 111 3.45 2.40 -5.18
CA VAL A 111 2.53 2.95 -6.21
C VAL A 111 3.22 3.86 -7.23
N LEU A 112 3.86 3.24 -8.24
CA LEU A 112 4.59 3.97 -9.29
C LEU A 112 3.75 4.18 -10.56
N ARG A 113 2.64 3.44 -10.70
CA ARG A 113 1.72 3.50 -11.84
C ARG A 113 0.28 3.44 -11.38
N ALA A 114 -0.61 4.08 -12.14
CA ALA A 114 -2.05 3.97 -11.96
C ALA A 114 -2.55 2.61 -12.43
N GLY A 115 -3.69 2.16 -11.88
CA GLY A 115 -4.35 0.91 -12.28
C GLY A 115 -4.63 0.82 -13.78
N GLY A 116 -4.93 1.94 -14.44
CA GLY A 116 -5.13 2.05 -15.90
C GLY A 116 -3.84 2.20 -16.72
N GLY A 117 -2.65 2.17 -16.10
CA GLY A 117 -1.35 2.26 -16.78
C GLY A 117 -0.76 3.66 -16.89
N GLY A 118 -1.47 4.71 -16.47
CA GLY A 118 -0.93 6.07 -16.37
C GLY A 118 0.27 6.16 -15.41
N SER A 119 1.31 6.89 -15.78
CA SER A 119 2.45 7.16 -14.88
C SER A 119 1.99 8.11 -13.75
N LEU A 120 2.19 7.70 -12.50
CA LEU A 120 1.90 8.50 -11.29
C LEU A 120 3.16 9.16 -10.71
N GLY A 121 4.24 9.14 -11.47
CA GLY A 121 5.56 9.59 -11.10
C GLY A 121 6.59 9.12 -12.13
N LYS A 122 7.69 9.85 -12.24
CA LYS A 122 8.85 9.41 -13.02
C LYS A 122 9.60 8.30 -12.27
N ASP A 123 10.41 7.53 -12.97
CA ASP A 123 11.27 6.49 -12.37
C ASP A 123 12.14 7.05 -11.22
N GLU A 124 12.50 8.34 -11.29
CA GLU A 124 13.17 9.10 -10.22
C GLU A 124 12.47 9.02 -8.86
N VAL A 125 11.13 8.97 -8.84
CA VAL A 125 10.36 8.81 -7.58
C VAL A 125 10.60 7.41 -7.01
N GLY A 126 10.62 6.38 -7.85
CA GLY A 126 10.93 5.00 -7.44
C GLY A 126 12.34 4.89 -6.85
N TYR A 127 13.35 5.49 -7.48
CA TYR A 127 14.72 5.49 -6.97
C TYR A 127 14.84 6.24 -5.64
N ALA A 128 14.18 7.40 -5.52
CA ALA A 128 14.10 8.14 -4.28
C ALA A 128 13.45 7.32 -3.15
N MET A 129 12.37 6.56 -3.45
CA MET A 129 11.74 5.67 -2.47
C MET A 129 12.70 4.55 -2.07
N ARG A 130 13.35 3.89 -3.02
CA ARG A 130 14.35 2.84 -2.75
C ARG A 130 15.44 3.31 -1.80
N GLU A 131 16.05 4.44 -2.10
CA GLU A 131 17.27 4.88 -1.42
C GLU A 131 17.00 5.56 -0.07
N ARG A 132 15.85 6.24 0.06
CA ARG A 132 15.58 7.12 1.20
C ARG A 132 14.42 6.63 2.07
N LEU A 133 13.41 5.99 1.49
CA LEU A 133 12.17 5.61 2.19
C LEU A 133 12.13 4.13 2.62
N LEU A 134 12.55 3.22 1.75
CA LEU A 134 12.60 1.79 2.08
C LEU A 134 13.46 1.47 3.31
N PRO A 135 14.60 2.16 3.58
CA PRO A 135 15.39 1.94 4.79
C PRO A 135 14.63 2.25 6.09
N LEU A 136 13.60 3.09 6.03
CA LEU A 136 12.73 3.44 7.15
C LEU A 136 11.47 2.56 7.23
N SER A 137 11.28 1.68 6.23
CA SER A 137 10.09 0.85 6.11
C SER A 137 10.27 -0.52 6.75
N LEU A 138 9.25 -0.99 7.47
CA LEU A 138 9.23 -2.37 7.96
C LEU A 138 9.10 -3.34 6.79
N ILE A 139 8.15 -3.07 5.90
CA ILE A 139 7.86 -3.90 4.72
C ILE A 139 7.40 -3.02 3.55
N ALA A 140 7.79 -3.39 2.34
CA ALA A 140 7.24 -2.83 1.11
C ALA A 140 6.51 -3.90 0.29
N THR A 141 5.48 -3.47 -0.45
CA THR A 141 4.57 -4.38 -1.16
C THR A 141 4.50 -4.13 -2.69
N PRO A 142 5.62 -3.98 -3.42
CA PRO A 142 5.55 -3.74 -4.86
C PRO A 142 4.89 -4.92 -5.60
N ASN A 143 4.18 -4.63 -6.67
CA ASN A 143 3.94 -5.66 -7.70
C ASN A 143 5.23 -5.92 -8.52
N LEU A 144 5.28 -7.02 -9.28
CA LEU A 144 6.48 -7.36 -10.06
C LEU A 144 6.94 -6.22 -11.01
N PRO A 145 6.07 -5.55 -11.79
CA PRO A 145 6.46 -4.37 -12.56
C PRO A 145 7.11 -3.25 -11.74
N GLU A 146 6.57 -2.93 -10.56
CA GLU A 146 7.15 -1.92 -9.66
C GLU A 146 8.48 -2.39 -9.08
N ALA A 147 8.59 -3.67 -8.70
CA ALA A 147 9.83 -4.26 -8.19
C ALA A 147 10.95 -4.17 -9.23
N ARG A 148 10.63 -4.37 -10.52
CA ARG A 148 11.57 -4.22 -11.64
C ARG A 148 12.05 -2.79 -11.83
N ILE A 149 11.17 -1.81 -11.67
CA ILE A 149 11.54 -0.38 -11.72
C ILE A 149 12.46 -0.06 -10.54
N LEU A 150 12.07 -0.43 -9.31
CA LEU A 150 12.86 -0.19 -8.10
C LEU A 150 14.24 -0.87 -8.17
N ALA A 151 14.30 -2.09 -8.71
CA ALA A 151 15.53 -2.87 -8.83
C ALA A 151 16.41 -2.50 -10.04
N GLU A 152 15.91 -1.65 -10.95
CA GLU A 152 16.54 -1.36 -12.25
C GLU A 152 16.76 -2.63 -13.10
N LEU A 153 15.79 -3.54 -13.08
CA LEU A 153 15.82 -4.83 -13.78
C LEU A 153 14.53 -5.03 -14.60
N PRO A 154 14.40 -4.46 -15.81
CA PRO A 154 13.15 -4.49 -16.59
C PRO A 154 12.63 -5.91 -16.88
N ASP A 155 13.53 -6.88 -17.03
CA ASP A 155 13.21 -8.29 -17.28
C ASP A 155 13.50 -9.20 -16.08
N GLY A 156 13.83 -8.62 -14.92
CA GLY A 156 14.17 -9.38 -13.72
C GLY A 156 13.02 -10.26 -13.24
N SER A 157 13.36 -11.44 -12.71
CA SER A 157 12.42 -12.24 -11.93
C SER A 157 12.14 -11.57 -10.57
N ALA A 158 11.16 -12.09 -9.84
CA ALA A 158 10.90 -11.61 -8.47
C ALA A 158 12.13 -11.83 -7.57
N ASP A 159 12.84 -12.95 -7.73
CA ASP A 159 14.04 -13.26 -6.97
C ASP A 159 15.18 -12.29 -7.28
N ASP A 160 15.43 -11.99 -8.57
CA ASP A 160 16.47 -11.02 -8.98
C ASP A 160 16.18 -9.63 -8.40
N CYS A 161 14.91 -9.20 -8.44
CA CYS A 161 14.49 -7.92 -7.88
C CYS A 161 14.68 -7.91 -6.35
N ALA A 162 14.32 -8.99 -5.66
CA ALA A 162 14.49 -9.09 -4.21
C ALA A 162 15.96 -9.01 -3.82
N GLU A 163 16.87 -9.67 -4.54
CA GLU A 163 18.31 -9.60 -4.28
C GLU A 163 18.86 -8.17 -4.38
N LYS A 164 18.35 -7.37 -5.32
CA LYS A 164 18.72 -5.94 -5.44
C LYS A 164 18.09 -5.04 -4.39
N LEU A 165 16.91 -5.38 -3.87
CA LEU A 165 16.14 -4.51 -2.99
C LEU A 165 16.33 -4.80 -1.50
N LEU A 166 16.65 -6.03 -1.11
CA LEU A 166 16.91 -6.41 0.30
C LEU A 166 18.05 -5.65 0.99
N PRO A 167 19.06 -5.09 0.30
CA PRO A 167 20.00 -4.15 0.94
C PRO A 167 19.32 -2.90 1.49
N TYR A 168 18.20 -2.46 0.89
CA TYR A 168 17.49 -1.24 1.25
C TYR A 168 16.32 -1.46 2.22
N ILE A 169 15.81 -2.70 2.36
CA ILE A 169 14.61 -2.96 3.18
C ILE A 169 14.71 -4.26 3.99
N LYS A 170 14.07 -4.27 5.15
CA LYS A 170 14.03 -5.45 6.03
C LYS A 170 13.18 -6.58 5.45
N HIS A 171 11.99 -6.25 4.96
CA HIS A 171 11.03 -7.20 4.40
C HIS A 171 10.44 -6.67 3.08
N LEU A 172 10.25 -7.56 2.12
CA LEU A 172 9.72 -7.23 0.80
C LEU A 172 8.69 -8.27 0.38
N LEU A 173 7.45 -7.84 0.14
CA LEU A 173 6.40 -8.68 -0.42
C LEU A 173 6.22 -8.32 -1.90
N ILE A 174 6.83 -9.10 -2.78
CA ILE A 174 6.62 -8.93 -4.23
C ILE A 174 5.36 -9.69 -4.62
N THR A 175 4.37 -8.94 -5.12
CA THR A 175 3.07 -9.51 -5.54
C THR A 175 3.04 -9.76 -7.05
N GLY A 176 2.29 -10.78 -7.46
CA GLY A 176 2.15 -11.17 -8.87
C GLY A 176 3.04 -12.35 -9.31
N GLY A 177 2.60 -13.04 -10.37
CA GLY A 177 3.29 -14.18 -11.00
C GLY A 177 3.81 -13.86 -12.41
N HIS A 178 4.29 -14.87 -13.13
CA HIS A 178 4.76 -14.71 -14.52
C HIS A 178 3.64 -15.13 -15.49
N GLY A 179 3.30 -14.27 -16.47
CA GLY A 179 2.47 -14.66 -17.63
C GLY A 179 1.03 -15.16 -17.35
N ASP A 180 0.59 -16.12 -18.17
CA ASP A 180 -0.76 -16.73 -18.23
C ASP A 180 -1.00 -17.81 -17.15
N GLU A 181 -0.33 -17.71 -16.01
CA GLU A 181 -0.49 -18.65 -14.90
C GLU A 181 -1.89 -18.57 -14.28
N HIS A 182 -2.50 -19.73 -14.06
CA HIS A 182 -3.79 -19.88 -13.36
C HIS A 182 -3.68 -19.50 -11.86
N GLU A 183 -2.47 -19.34 -11.36
CA GLU A 183 -2.14 -19.00 -10.00
C GLU A 183 -1.32 -17.69 -9.94
N VAL A 184 -1.40 -17.02 -8.79
CA VAL A 184 -0.60 -15.84 -8.47
C VAL A 184 0.33 -16.20 -7.32
N HIS A 185 1.62 -16.01 -7.52
CA HIS A 185 2.66 -16.29 -6.53
C HIS A 185 3.13 -15.00 -5.85
N ASN A 186 2.70 -14.78 -4.62
CA ASN A 186 3.16 -13.65 -3.81
C ASN A 186 4.34 -14.10 -2.95
N ARG A 187 5.48 -13.43 -3.07
CA ARG A 187 6.73 -13.88 -2.46
C ARG A 187 7.19 -12.87 -1.41
N LEU A 188 7.28 -13.33 -0.16
CA LEU A 188 7.83 -12.59 0.97
C LEU A 188 9.31 -12.93 1.11
N TYR A 189 10.14 -11.90 1.04
CA TYR A 189 11.58 -11.96 1.25
C TYR A 189 11.95 -11.17 2.48
N SER A 190 12.90 -11.69 3.25
CA SER A 190 13.48 -11.00 4.40
C SER A 190 15.00 -10.93 4.27
N ARG A 191 15.58 -9.84 4.80
CA ARG A 191 17.03 -9.60 4.73
C ARG A 191 17.86 -10.65 5.47
N ASP A 192 17.26 -11.38 6.40
CA ASP A 192 17.87 -12.52 7.10
C ASP A 192 17.93 -13.82 6.27
N GLY A 193 17.43 -13.79 5.03
CA GLY A 193 17.40 -14.94 4.12
C GLY A 193 16.08 -15.71 4.15
N THR A 194 15.14 -15.38 5.05
CA THR A 194 13.83 -16.02 5.09
C THR A 194 13.05 -15.73 3.81
N ARG A 195 12.49 -16.77 3.19
CA ARG A 195 11.64 -16.68 2.00
C ARG A 195 10.36 -17.49 2.20
N GLN A 196 9.22 -16.92 1.82
CA GLN A 196 7.92 -17.60 1.84
C GLN A 196 7.13 -17.27 0.58
N THR A 197 6.45 -18.26 0.02
CA THR A 197 5.58 -18.09 -1.15
C THR A 197 4.14 -18.38 -0.77
N PHE A 198 3.26 -17.46 -1.12
CA PHE A 198 1.82 -17.53 -0.91
C PHE A 198 1.14 -17.59 -2.26
N THR A 199 0.45 -18.70 -2.53
CA THR A 199 -0.21 -18.95 -3.80
C THR A 199 -1.72 -18.77 -3.66
N CYS A 200 -2.35 -18.10 -4.63
CA CYS A 200 -3.81 -18.04 -4.74
C CYS A 200 -4.25 -18.17 -6.19
N GLN A 201 -5.51 -18.53 -6.40
CA GLN A 201 -6.09 -18.60 -7.74
C GLN A 201 -6.11 -17.22 -8.38
N ARG A 202 -5.71 -17.13 -9.65
CA ARG A 202 -5.87 -15.91 -10.45
C ARG A 202 -7.35 -15.68 -10.74
N LEU A 203 -7.85 -14.54 -10.30
CA LEU A 203 -9.21 -14.12 -10.63
C LEU A 203 -9.23 -13.42 -12.00
N PRO A 204 -10.29 -13.60 -12.79
CA PRO A 204 -10.43 -12.91 -14.07
C PRO A 204 -10.71 -11.42 -13.86
N GLY A 205 -10.25 -10.59 -14.80
CA GLY A 205 -10.53 -9.15 -14.81
C GLY A 205 -9.36 -8.29 -14.34
N SER A 206 -9.62 -6.98 -14.28
CA SER A 206 -8.68 -5.96 -13.85
C SER A 206 -9.28 -5.19 -12.69
N TYR A 207 -8.49 -4.96 -11.65
CA TYR A 207 -8.95 -4.44 -10.38
C TYR A 207 -8.30 -3.11 -10.03
N HIS A 208 -9.12 -2.16 -9.60
CA HIS A 208 -8.67 -0.84 -9.16
C HIS A 208 -8.45 -0.85 -7.65
N GLY A 209 -7.23 -0.53 -7.20
CA GLY A 209 -6.91 -0.44 -5.77
C GLY A 209 -6.64 -1.76 -5.06
N SER A 210 -6.31 -2.85 -5.77
CA SER A 210 -5.91 -4.13 -5.16
C SER A 210 -4.66 -4.00 -4.28
N GLY A 211 -3.65 -3.26 -4.74
CA GLY A 211 -2.42 -2.97 -3.98
C GLY A 211 -2.70 -2.17 -2.70
N CYS A 212 -3.48 -1.09 -2.80
CA CYS A 212 -3.87 -0.29 -1.64
C CYS A 212 -4.65 -1.11 -0.61
N THR A 213 -5.58 -1.96 -1.04
CA THR A 213 -6.30 -2.90 -0.17
C THR A 213 -5.33 -3.82 0.59
N LEU A 214 -4.36 -4.41 -0.12
CA LEU A 214 -3.38 -5.32 0.46
C LEU A 214 -2.49 -4.62 1.49
N ALA A 215 -1.89 -3.50 1.10
CA ALA A 215 -0.97 -2.76 1.97
C ALA A 215 -1.69 -2.23 3.22
N SER A 216 -2.93 -1.76 3.07
CA SER A 216 -3.73 -1.27 4.20
C SER A 216 -4.23 -2.39 5.10
N ALA A 217 -4.60 -3.54 4.54
CA ALA A 217 -4.91 -4.72 5.34
C ALA A 217 -3.67 -5.20 6.13
N LEU A 218 -2.50 -5.22 5.50
CA LEU A 218 -1.24 -5.59 6.14
C LEU A 218 -0.87 -4.61 7.26
N ALA A 219 -0.99 -3.30 7.02
CA ALA A 219 -0.75 -2.27 8.03
C ALA A 219 -1.70 -2.43 9.23
N GLY A 220 -2.98 -2.70 8.98
CA GLY A 220 -3.95 -2.97 10.04
C GLY A 220 -3.58 -4.19 10.88
N ARG A 221 -3.14 -5.30 10.26
CA ARG A 221 -2.73 -6.51 10.98
C ARG A 221 -1.46 -6.30 11.81
N ILE A 222 -0.49 -5.55 11.27
CA ILE A 222 0.71 -5.14 12.01
C ILE A 222 0.33 -4.25 13.20
N ALA A 223 -0.59 -3.30 13.02
CA ALA A 223 -1.08 -2.43 14.10
C ALA A 223 -1.83 -3.21 15.21
N GLN A 224 -2.41 -4.36 14.90
CA GLN A 224 -3.01 -5.29 15.86
C GLN A 224 -1.98 -6.18 16.58
N GLY A 225 -0.69 -6.05 16.26
CA GLY A 225 0.39 -6.85 16.83
C GLY A 225 0.54 -8.25 16.24
N GLU A 226 -0.06 -8.52 15.06
CA GLU A 226 0.08 -9.81 14.39
C GLU A 226 1.51 -10.01 13.83
N GLY A 227 2.05 -11.21 13.97
CA GLY A 227 3.38 -11.55 13.44
C GLY A 227 3.42 -11.47 11.91
N LEU A 228 4.53 -10.98 11.35
CA LEU A 228 4.64 -10.58 9.94
C LEU A 228 4.13 -11.61 8.92
N ALA A 229 4.58 -12.87 9.00
CA ALA A 229 4.17 -13.91 8.05
C ALA A 229 2.66 -14.19 8.12
N SER A 230 2.09 -14.19 9.33
CA SER A 230 0.65 -14.33 9.53
C SER A 230 -0.10 -13.11 9.00
N ALA A 231 0.39 -11.90 9.29
CA ALA A 231 -0.18 -10.65 8.80
C ALA A 231 -0.21 -10.60 7.27
N VAL A 232 0.86 -11.04 6.60
CA VAL A 232 0.93 -11.17 5.13
C VAL A 232 -0.09 -12.17 4.61
N GLN A 233 -0.17 -13.37 5.19
CA GLN A 233 -1.15 -14.37 4.81
C GLN A 233 -2.59 -13.87 4.96
N THR A 234 -2.89 -13.21 6.09
CA THR A 234 -4.20 -12.63 6.39
C THR A 234 -4.55 -11.53 5.39
N ALA A 235 -3.62 -10.61 5.12
CA ALA A 235 -3.82 -9.52 4.18
C ALA A 235 -4.01 -10.01 2.73
N LEU A 236 -3.25 -11.01 2.30
CA LEU A 236 -3.41 -11.64 0.98
C LEU A 236 -4.77 -12.35 0.86
N ASN A 237 -5.17 -13.13 1.87
CA ASN A 237 -6.45 -13.82 1.88
C ASN A 237 -7.63 -12.85 1.89
N TYR A 238 -7.55 -11.79 2.69
CA TYR A 238 -8.53 -10.72 2.71
C TYR A 238 -8.63 -10.06 1.33
N THR A 239 -7.51 -9.61 0.77
CA THR A 239 -7.48 -8.96 -0.55
C THR A 239 -8.10 -9.85 -1.61
N TRP A 240 -7.70 -11.12 -1.69
CA TRP A 240 -8.27 -12.06 -2.67
C TRP A 240 -9.81 -12.17 -2.56
N ARG A 241 -10.37 -12.22 -1.34
CA ARG A 241 -11.83 -12.24 -1.14
C ARG A 241 -12.49 -10.95 -1.62
N THR A 242 -11.90 -9.79 -1.32
CA THR A 242 -12.43 -8.49 -1.79
C THR A 242 -12.41 -8.37 -3.31
N LEU A 243 -11.43 -9.00 -3.98
CA LEU A 243 -11.34 -9.04 -5.45
C LEU A 243 -12.33 -10.03 -6.05
N ARG A 244 -12.55 -11.19 -5.41
CA ARG A 244 -13.56 -12.16 -5.85
C ARG A 244 -14.96 -11.55 -5.85
N ASP A 245 -15.26 -10.78 -4.81
CA ASP A 245 -16.56 -10.14 -4.61
C ASP A 245 -16.61 -8.69 -5.15
N ALA A 246 -15.61 -8.30 -5.97
CA ALA A 246 -15.50 -6.96 -6.50
C ALA A 246 -16.70 -6.59 -7.38
N GLU A 247 -16.95 -5.29 -7.47
CA GLU A 247 -18.08 -4.74 -8.20
C GLU A 247 -17.64 -3.77 -9.30
N GLN A 248 -18.46 -3.66 -10.33
CA GLN A 248 -18.20 -2.76 -11.43
C GLN A 248 -18.99 -1.46 -11.22
N LEU A 249 -18.34 -0.45 -10.64
CA LEU A 249 -18.97 0.86 -10.38
C LEU A 249 -19.13 1.71 -11.64
N GLY A 250 -18.23 1.53 -12.60
CA GLY A 250 -18.17 2.29 -13.85
C GLY A 250 -17.75 1.41 -15.02
N GLN A 251 -17.33 2.03 -16.11
CA GLN A 251 -17.03 1.31 -17.37
C GLN A 251 -15.65 0.66 -17.41
N GLY A 252 -14.87 0.76 -16.32
CA GLY A 252 -13.48 0.32 -16.28
C GLY A 252 -13.25 -0.87 -15.35
N GLN A 253 -12.19 -0.77 -14.57
CA GLN A 253 -11.73 -1.79 -13.62
C GLN A 253 -12.76 -2.06 -12.52
N PHE A 254 -12.77 -3.30 -12.01
CA PHE A 254 -13.58 -3.69 -10.86
C PHE A 254 -13.02 -3.10 -9.56
N VAL A 255 -13.89 -2.66 -8.67
CA VAL A 255 -13.53 -2.11 -7.35
C VAL A 255 -13.69 -3.21 -6.29
N PRO A 256 -12.65 -3.51 -5.49
CA PRO A 256 -12.71 -4.53 -4.45
C PRO A 256 -13.80 -4.22 -3.43
N ARG A 257 -14.64 -5.21 -3.11
CA ARG A 257 -15.65 -5.08 -2.06
C ARG A 257 -15.00 -5.33 -0.70
N ARG A 258 -14.60 -4.25 -0.01
CA ARG A 258 -13.78 -4.30 1.21
C ARG A 258 -14.56 -4.56 2.51
N LEU A 259 -15.85 -4.28 2.52
CA LEU A 259 -16.74 -4.49 3.67
C LEU A 259 -17.78 -5.56 3.35
N PRO A 260 -18.12 -6.46 4.30
CA PRO A 260 -19.23 -7.40 4.16
C PRO A 260 -20.57 -6.68 3.96
N LEU A 261 -21.45 -7.24 3.13
CA LEU A 261 -22.81 -6.71 2.90
C LEU A 261 -23.66 -6.69 4.18
N ASP A 262 -23.38 -7.62 5.09
CA ASP A 262 -24.11 -7.80 6.35
C ASP A 262 -23.94 -6.61 7.33
N PHE A 263 -23.04 -5.67 7.04
CA PHE A 263 -22.94 -4.39 7.76
C PHE A 263 -24.05 -3.40 7.40
N CYS A 264 -24.78 -3.63 6.30
CA CYS A 264 -25.77 -2.71 5.74
C CYS A 264 -27.22 -3.21 5.88
N SER A 265 -27.46 -4.32 6.59
CA SER A 265 -28.77 -4.91 6.83
C SER A 265 -29.29 -4.62 8.24
#